data_AF-F1M2M6-F1
#
_entry.id   AF-F1M2M6-F1
#
_cell.length_a   1.000
_cell.length_b   1.000
_cell.length_c   1.000
_cell.angle_alpha   90.00
_cell.angle_beta   90.00
_cell.angle_gamma   90.00
#
_symmetry.space_group_name_H-M   'P 1'
#
loop_
_entity.id
_entity.type
_entity.pdbx_description
1 polymer ?
#
loop_
_entity_poly.entity_id
_entity_poly.type
_entity_poly.pdbx_seq_one_letter_code
_entity_poly.pdbx_strand_id
1 'polypeptide(L)'
;MVMEKPSPLLVGREFVRQYYTLLNRVPDMLHRFYVKKSSYAHGGLDSNGKPADAVYGQKEIHRKVMLQNFTNCHTKIHHVDAYATQNDRVVVQVMGLLSNNNQALWRFMQTFVLAPEGSTANKFYWEPVSYTQEDKPELHWKKLLLRMCRRALPGSRQMWPQHRKT
;
A
#
# COMPACT_ATOMS: atom_id res chain seq x y z
N MET A 1 -10.01 15.18 28.65
CA MET A 1 -10.93 14.61 27.65
C MET A 1 -10.36 13.27 27.20
N VAL A 2 -11.08 12.17 27.42
CA VAL A 2 -10.72 10.89 26.79
C VAL A 2 -11.08 11.05 25.31
N MET A 3 -10.08 11.15 24.42
CA MET A 3 -10.37 11.09 22.99
C MET A 3 -10.73 9.65 22.66
N GLU A 4 -11.94 9.45 22.13
CA GLU A 4 -12.30 8.15 21.58
C GLU A 4 -11.36 7.79 20.42
N LYS A 5 -10.98 6.51 20.35
CA LYS A 5 -10.13 6.02 19.28
C LYS A 5 -10.89 6.11 17.95
N PRO A 6 -10.36 6.81 16.93
CA PRO A 6 -11.05 6.93 15.66
C PRO A 6 -11.22 5.56 14.98
N SER A 7 -12.29 5.41 14.20
CA SER A 7 -12.52 4.17 13.45
C SER A 7 -11.39 3.91 12.45
N PRO A 8 -11.04 2.66 12.14
CA PRO A 8 -10.00 2.33 11.17
C PRO A 8 -10.25 2.97 9.80
N LEU A 9 -11.51 3.06 9.38
CA LEU A 9 -11.91 3.69 8.12
C LEU A 9 -11.66 5.21 8.12
N LEU A 10 -11.94 5.89 9.23
CA LEU A 10 -11.66 7.32 9.36
C LEU A 10 -10.15 7.56 9.28
N VAL A 11 -9.36 6.78 10.03
CA VAL A 11 -7.89 6.82 10.00
C VAL A 11 -7.36 6.56 8.59
N GLY A 12 -7.85 5.51 7.93
CA GLY A 12 -7.42 5.14 6.59
C GLY A 12 -7.72 6.21 5.54
N ARG A 13 -8.94 6.78 5.55
CA ARG A 13 -9.32 7.86 4.63
C ARG A 13 -8.48 9.11 4.81
N GLU A 14 -8.25 9.52 6.05
CA GLU A 14 -7.46 10.71 6.33
C GLU A 14 -5.98 10.49 5.96
N PHE A 15 -5.43 9.32 6.28
CA PHE A 15 -4.09 8.94 5.86
C PHE A 15 -3.95 8.98 4.33
N VAL A 16 -4.90 8.38 3.58
CA VAL A 16 -4.91 8.39 2.11
C VAL A 16 -4.96 9.82 1.58
N ARG A 17 -5.84 10.67 2.11
CA ARG A 17 -5.93 12.08 1.71
C ARG A 17 -4.58 12.77 1.85
N GLN A 18 -3.93 12.65 2.99
CA GLN A 18 -2.63 13.28 3.24
C GLN A 18 -1.53 12.70 2.35
N TYR A 19 -1.46 11.37 2.23
CA TYR A 19 -0.44 10.67 1.44
C TYR A 19 -0.46 11.09 -0.02
N TYR A 20 -1.63 11.05 -0.68
CA TYR A 20 -1.73 11.41 -2.10
C TYR A 20 -1.67 12.92 -2.35
N THR A 21 -2.08 13.74 -1.38
CA THR A 21 -1.82 15.19 -1.43
C THR A 21 -0.32 15.47 -1.43
N LEU A 22 0.44 14.78 -0.56
CA LEU A 22 1.89 14.95 -0.49
C LEU A 22 2.60 14.39 -1.73
N LEU A 23 2.15 13.23 -2.23
CA LEU A 23 2.67 12.63 -3.47
C LEU A 23 2.52 13.59 -4.66
N ASN A 24 1.39 14.28 -4.77
CA ASN A 24 1.13 15.25 -5.84
C ASN A 24 1.95 16.54 -5.66
N ARG A 25 2.05 17.08 -4.43
CA ARG A 25 2.66 18.39 -4.18
C ARG A 25 4.18 18.34 -4.01
N VAL A 26 4.68 17.44 -3.18
CA VAL A 26 6.11 17.36 -2.79
C VAL A 26 6.48 15.88 -2.54
N PRO A 27 6.58 15.05 -3.60
CA PRO A 27 6.85 13.61 -3.47
C PRO A 27 8.15 13.29 -2.72
N ASP A 28 9.12 14.19 -2.74
CA ASP A 28 10.39 14.08 -2.01
C ASP A 28 10.18 13.90 -0.50
N MET A 29 9.09 14.45 0.05
CA MET A 29 8.74 14.39 1.46
C MET A 29 7.92 13.15 1.84
N LEU A 30 7.55 12.29 0.88
CA LEU A 30 6.70 11.12 1.12
C LEU A 30 7.33 10.12 2.09
N HIS A 31 8.66 10.05 2.13
CA HIS A 31 9.41 9.19 3.06
C HIS A 31 9.13 9.52 4.54
N ARG A 32 8.58 10.70 4.86
CA ARG A 32 8.24 11.11 6.23
C ARG A 32 7.11 10.30 6.87
N PHE A 33 6.28 9.62 6.06
CA PHE A 33 5.30 8.65 6.56
C PHE A 33 5.93 7.35 7.10
N TYR A 34 7.23 7.16 6.86
CA TYR A 34 7.97 5.95 7.17
C TYR A 34 8.97 6.22 8.30
N VAL A 35 9.21 5.21 9.13
CA VAL A 35 10.18 5.26 10.24
C VAL A 35 11.34 4.30 9.98
N LYS A 36 12.34 4.24 10.89
CA LYS A 36 13.55 3.43 10.71
C LYS A 36 13.30 1.94 10.50
N LYS A 37 12.21 1.38 11.04
CA LYS A 37 11.85 -0.05 10.87
C LYS A 37 10.73 -0.26 9.85
N SER A 38 10.35 0.79 9.10
CA SER A 38 9.38 0.66 8.02
C SER A 38 9.94 -0.16 6.87
N SER A 39 9.02 -0.76 6.11
CA SER A 39 9.35 -1.47 4.87
C SER A 39 8.47 -0.95 3.73
N TYR A 40 9.03 -0.90 2.53
CA TYR A 40 8.33 -0.49 1.32
C TYR A 40 8.60 -1.49 0.20
N ALA A 41 7.52 -1.99 -0.42
CA ALA A 41 7.60 -2.78 -1.63
C ALA A 41 6.85 -2.07 -2.76
N HIS A 42 7.49 -2.01 -3.92
CA HIS A 42 6.88 -1.59 -5.17
C HIS A 42 6.92 -2.81 -6.10
N GLY A 43 5.76 -3.16 -6.68
CA GLY A 43 5.61 -4.26 -7.61
C GLY A 43 6.43 -4.03 -8.88
N GLY A 44 6.56 -5.08 -9.69
CA GLY A 44 7.45 -5.10 -10.85
C GLY A 44 8.54 -6.14 -10.71
N LEU A 45 9.36 -6.24 -11.75
CA LEU A 45 10.46 -7.18 -11.84
C LEU A 45 11.79 -6.44 -11.71
N ASP A 46 12.75 -7.04 -11.03
CA ASP A 46 14.16 -6.61 -11.06
C ASP A 46 14.79 -6.92 -12.42
N SER A 47 16.07 -6.57 -12.60
CA SER A 47 16.82 -6.84 -13.83
C SER A 47 16.93 -8.33 -14.20
N ASN A 48 16.65 -9.24 -13.26
CA ASN A 48 16.69 -10.68 -13.45
C ASN A 48 15.28 -11.27 -13.66
N GLY A 49 14.25 -10.43 -13.82
CA GLY A 49 12.87 -10.89 -13.98
C GLY A 49 12.24 -11.41 -12.68
N LYS A 50 12.85 -11.19 -11.51
CA LYS A 50 12.30 -11.61 -10.21
C LYS A 50 11.47 -10.49 -9.60
N PRO A 51 10.45 -10.79 -8.76
CA PRO A 51 9.72 -9.75 -8.04
C PRO A 51 10.67 -8.83 -7.28
N ALA A 52 10.53 -7.52 -7.48
CA ALA A 52 11.39 -6.55 -6.81
C ALA A 52 11.28 -6.67 -5.28
N ASP A 53 12.43 -6.74 -4.61
CA ASP A 53 12.49 -6.89 -3.16
C ASP A 53 11.98 -5.66 -2.41
N ALA A 54 11.50 -5.88 -1.20
CA ALA A 54 11.18 -4.82 -0.28
C ALA A 54 12.47 -4.09 0.15
N VAL A 55 12.38 -2.76 0.33
CA VAL A 55 13.43 -1.97 0.96
C VAL A 55 13.03 -1.63 2.39
N TYR A 56 14.04 -1.44 3.24
CA TYR A 56 13.85 -1.28 4.68
C TYR A 56 14.51 0.00 5.17
N GLY A 57 13.82 0.70 6.05
CA GLY A 57 14.28 1.95 6.65
C GLY A 57 14.05 3.18 5.78
N GLN A 58 13.79 4.29 6.46
CA GLN A 58 13.34 5.54 5.85
C GLN A 58 14.25 6.04 4.71
N LYS A 59 15.57 5.91 4.84
CA LYS A 59 16.54 6.34 3.81
C LYS A 59 16.43 5.54 2.51
N GLU A 60 16.38 4.21 2.60
CA GLU A 60 16.24 3.36 1.41
C GLU A 60 14.86 3.48 0.78
N ILE A 61 13.83 3.69 1.60
CA ILE A 61 12.48 3.99 1.13
C ILE A 61 12.49 5.32 0.36
N HIS A 62 13.10 6.37 0.91
CA HIS A 62 13.26 7.65 0.21
C HIS A 62 13.94 7.46 -1.14
N ARG A 63 15.10 6.77 -1.17
CA ARG A 63 15.81 6.46 -2.41
C ARG A 63 14.92 5.75 -3.42
N LYS A 64 14.16 4.73 -3.00
CA LYS A 64 13.27 3.96 -3.88
C LYS A 64 12.08 4.78 -4.38
N VAL A 65 11.52 5.66 -3.56
CA VAL A 65 10.45 6.59 -3.97
C VAL A 65 10.98 7.60 -4.99
N MET A 66 12.18 8.16 -4.78
CA MET A 66 12.79 9.11 -5.72
C MET A 66 13.06 8.48 -7.09
N LEU A 67 13.47 7.21 -7.13
CA LEU A 67 13.66 6.47 -8.39
C LEU A 67 12.38 6.34 -9.24
N GLN A 68 11.19 6.56 -8.68
CA GLN A 68 9.93 6.56 -9.43
C GLN A 68 9.71 7.85 -10.24
N ASN A 69 10.52 8.89 -10.02
CA ASN A 69 10.48 10.17 -10.74
C ASN A 69 9.06 10.77 -10.82
N PHE A 70 8.38 10.88 -9.68
CA PHE A 70 7.06 11.51 -9.62
C PHE A 70 7.16 12.99 -10.02
N THR A 71 6.58 13.33 -11.18
CA THR A 71 6.53 14.69 -11.72
C THR A 71 5.09 14.95 -12.14
N ASN A 72 4.44 16.01 -11.65
CA ASN A 72 3.01 16.26 -11.93
C ASN A 72 2.14 15.00 -11.74
N CYS A 73 2.39 14.26 -10.65
CA CYS A 73 1.71 13.00 -10.41
C CYS A 73 0.26 13.26 -9.99
N HIS A 74 -0.71 12.74 -10.75
CA HIS A 74 -2.14 12.87 -10.46
C HIS A 74 -2.75 11.52 -10.12
N THR A 75 -3.62 11.49 -9.11
CA THR A 75 -4.31 10.27 -8.71
C THR A 75 -5.81 10.47 -8.61
N LYS A 76 -6.58 9.53 -9.15
CA LYS A 76 -8.03 9.40 -8.92
C LYS A 76 -8.26 8.21 -8.00
N ILE A 77 -8.60 8.47 -6.74
CA ILE A 77 -8.89 7.41 -5.77
C ILE A 77 -10.34 6.94 -5.99
N HIS A 78 -10.51 5.64 -6.24
CA HIS A 78 -11.81 5.01 -6.45
C HIS A 78 -12.33 4.31 -5.20
N HIS A 79 -11.45 3.63 -4.48
CA HIS A 79 -11.82 2.86 -3.30
C HIS A 79 -10.79 2.99 -2.20
N VAL A 80 -11.27 3.06 -0.96
CA VAL A 80 -10.45 2.98 0.24
C VAL A 80 -11.17 2.10 1.24
N ASP A 81 -10.55 0.97 1.58
CA ASP A 81 -10.96 0.14 2.71
C ASP A 81 -9.93 0.27 3.82
N ALA A 82 -10.37 0.09 5.06
CA ALA A 82 -9.46 -0.05 6.17
C ALA A 82 -10.01 -0.99 7.24
N TYR A 83 -9.11 -1.81 7.79
CA TYR A 83 -9.43 -2.83 8.78
C TYR A 83 -8.48 -2.73 9.97
N ALA A 84 -9.02 -2.82 11.18
CA ALA A 84 -8.20 -3.02 12.38
C ALA A 84 -7.54 -4.40 12.33
N THR A 85 -6.32 -4.46 12.81
CA THR A 85 -5.55 -5.70 12.96
C THR A 85 -4.94 -5.76 14.36
N GLN A 86 -4.20 -6.83 14.66
CA GLN A 86 -3.53 -6.99 15.96
C GLN A 86 -2.57 -5.84 16.27
N ASN A 87 -2.37 -5.56 17.55
CA ASN A 87 -1.48 -4.51 18.06
C ASN A 87 -1.86 -3.09 17.58
N ASP A 88 -3.17 -2.81 17.51
CA ASP A 88 -3.73 -1.51 17.13
C ASP A 88 -3.31 -0.99 15.74
N ARG A 89 -2.86 -1.90 14.88
CA ARG A 89 -2.47 -1.57 13.51
C ARG A 89 -3.69 -1.48 12.60
N VAL A 90 -3.62 -0.64 11.58
CA VAL A 90 -4.67 -0.51 10.56
C VAL A 90 -4.11 -0.92 9.21
N VAL A 91 -4.74 -1.89 8.56
CA VAL A 91 -4.46 -2.21 7.14
C VAL A 91 -5.40 -1.37 6.29
N VAL A 92 -4.85 -0.52 5.42
CA VAL A 92 -5.58 0.31 4.47
C VAL A 92 -5.31 -0.22 3.06
N GLN A 93 -6.36 -0.42 2.28
CA GLN A 93 -6.26 -0.83 0.88
C GLN A 93 -6.85 0.26 -0.01
N VAL A 94 -6.10 0.68 -1.01
CA VAL A 94 -6.43 1.80 -1.89
C VAL A 94 -6.44 1.31 -3.33
N MET A 95 -7.52 1.59 -4.04
CA MET A 95 -7.62 1.36 -5.48
C MET A 95 -7.86 2.69 -6.18
N GLY A 96 -7.16 2.91 -7.29
CA GLY A 96 -7.25 4.15 -8.02
C GLY A 96 -6.63 4.09 -9.40
N LEU A 97 -6.61 5.26 -10.04
CA LEU A 97 -5.83 5.54 -11.24
C LEU A 97 -4.70 6.50 -10.86
N LEU A 98 -3.51 6.28 -11.39
CA LEU A 98 -2.36 7.16 -11.25
C LEU A 98 -1.91 7.60 -12.64
N SER A 99 -1.50 8.84 -12.80
CA SER A 99 -0.81 9.37 -13.98
C SER A 99 0.45 10.06 -13.48
N ASN A 100 1.58 9.80 -14.13
CA ASN A 100 2.84 10.46 -13.84
C ASN A 100 3.25 11.27 -15.08
N ASN A 101 3.57 12.54 -14.89
CA ASN A 101 3.98 13.45 -15.96
C ASN A 101 3.03 13.49 -17.17
N ASN A 102 1.72 13.61 -16.91
CA ASN A 102 0.66 13.63 -17.93
C ASN A 102 0.61 12.39 -18.84
N GLN A 103 1.29 11.30 -18.47
CA GLN A 103 1.17 10.02 -19.16
C GLN A 103 -0.21 9.40 -18.91
N ALA A 104 -0.53 8.36 -19.69
CA ALA A 104 -1.78 7.64 -19.57
C ALA A 104 -2.07 7.22 -18.11
N LEU A 105 -3.32 7.36 -17.69
CA LEU A 105 -3.77 6.89 -16.39
C LEU A 105 -3.70 5.36 -16.32
N TRP A 106 -3.09 4.82 -15.28
CA TRP A 106 -2.93 3.39 -15.05
C TRP A 106 -3.53 3.01 -13.70
N ARG A 107 -4.18 1.84 -13.67
CA ARG A 107 -4.82 1.30 -12.47
C ARG A 107 -3.76 0.85 -11.50
N PHE A 108 -3.95 1.18 -10.23
CA PHE A 108 -3.07 0.74 -9.17
C PHE A 108 -3.86 0.19 -7.99
N MET A 109 -3.20 -0.69 -7.24
CA MET A 109 -3.61 -1.04 -5.89
C MET A 109 -2.44 -0.84 -4.93
N GLN A 110 -2.71 -0.14 -3.83
CA GLN A 110 -1.71 0.12 -2.81
C GLN A 110 -2.26 -0.23 -1.44
N THR A 111 -1.46 -0.96 -0.67
CA THR A 111 -1.80 -1.42 0.67
C THR A 111 -0.83 -0.85 1.68
N PHE A 112 -1.38 -0.36 2.77
CA PHE A 112 -0.68 0.30 3.85
C PHE A 112 -0.97 -0.46 5.14
N VAL A 113 0.03 -0.61 5.99
CA VAL A 113 -0.10 -1.13 7.34
C VAL A 113 0.39 -0.04 8.27
N LEU A 114 -0.56 0.76 8.74
CA LEU A 114 -0.35 1.84 9.67
C LEU A 114 -0.19 1.27 11.07
N ALA A 115 0.68 1.89 11.85
CA ALA A 115 0.92 1.55 13.23
C ALA A 115 0.59 2.78 14.09
N PRO A 116 0.20 2.61 15.38
CA PRO A 116 -0.04 3.73 16.27
C PRO A 116 1.14 4.70 16.33
N GLU A 117 0.87 5.97 16.57
CA GLU A 117 1.92 6.96 16.81
C GLU A 117 2.80 6.54 18.00
N GLY A 118 4.13 6.61 17.86
CA GLY A 118 5.09 6.09 18.84
C GLY A 118 5.41 4.59 18.74
N SER A 119 4.71 3.82 17.90
CA SER A 119 5.01 2.39 17.66
C SER A 119 6.09 2.17 16.59
N THR A 120 6.60 0.94 16.48
CA THR A 120 7.89 0.68 15.84
C THR A 120 7.93 0.69 14.31
N ALA A 121 6.85 0.57 13.54
CA ALA A 121 6.96 0.55 12.06
C ALA A 121 5.64 0.69 11.30
N ASN A 122 5.56 1.60 10.32
CA ASN A 122 4.56 1.54 9.24
C ASN A 122 5.09 0.67 8.07
N LYS A 123 4.26 -0.14 7.40
CA LYS A 123 4.67 -0.95 6.23
C LYS A 123 3.79 -0.64 5.03
N PHE A 124 4.36 -0.61 3.81
CA PHE A 124 3.64 -0.17 2.62
C PHE A 124 3.98 -1.08 1.44
N TYR A 125 2.97 -1.43 0.66
CA TYR A 125 3.07 -2.31 -0.50
C TYR A 125 2.28 -1.69 -1.65
N TRP A 126 2.88 -1.60 -2.83
CA TRP A 126 2.22 -1.09 -4.03
C TRP A 126 2.35 -2.13 -5.14
N GLU A 127 1.25 -2.50 -5.79
CA GLU A 127 1.26 -3.29 -7.02
C GLU A 127 0.52 -2.53 -8.15
N PRO A 128 1.15 -2.36 -9.34
CA PRO A 128 0.42 -2.00 -10.55
C PRO A 128 -0.61 -3.07 -10.90
N VAL A 129 -1.82 -2.68 -11.30
CA VAL A 129 -2.85 -3.63 -11.71
C VAL A 129 -3.03 -3.55 -13.22
N SER A 130 -2.48 -4.52 -13.95
CA SER A 130 -2.87 -4.78 -15.33
C SER A 130 -4.14 -5.63 -15.33
N TYR A 131 -5.29 -5.07 -15.70
CA TYR A 131 -6.43 -5.90 -16.10
C TYR A 131 -6.28 -6.26 -17.57
N THR A 132 -6.28 -7.54 -17.90
CA THR A 132 -7.00 -7.97 -19.10
C THR A 132 -8.49 -8.01 -18.74
N GLN A 133 -9.37 -7.73 -19.70
CA GLN A 133 -10.82 -7.62 -19.52
C GLN A 133 -11.48 -8.85 -18.85
N GLU A 134 -10.75 -9.96 -18.69
CA GLU A 134 -11.25 -11.24 -18.16
C GLU A 134 -11.10 -11.45 -16.64
N ASP A 135 -10.28 -10.68 -15.93
CA ASP A 135 -10.08 -10.94 -14.50
C ASP A 135 -11.27 -10.42 -13.68
N LYS A 136 -12.09 -11.34 -13.15
CA LYS A 136 -13.14 -11.00 -12.17
C LYS A 136 -12.48 -10.28 -10.98
N PRO A 137 -12.94 -9.08 -10.59
CA PRO A 137 -12.34 -8.31 -9.49
C PRO A 137 -12.31 -9.11 -8.18
N GLU A 138 -13.23 -10.06 -8.02
CA GLU A 138 -13.28 -10.98 -6.89
C GLU A 138 -12.08 -11.94 -6.76
N LEU A 139 -11.60 -12.48 -7.89
CA LEU A 139 -10.48 -13.41 -7.85
C LEU A 139 -9.16 -12.65 -7.63
N HIS A 140 -9.10 -11.41 -8.12
CA HIS A 140 -7.96 -10.54 -7.95
C HIS A 140 -7.73 -10.17 -6.47
N TRP A 141 -8.78 -9.84 -5.69
CA TRP A 141 -8.62 -9.52 -4.26
C TRP A 141 -8.09 -10.71 -3.45
N LYS A 142 -8.55 -11.94 -3.72
CA LYS A 142 -8.05 -13.14 -3.03
C LYS A 142 -6.57 -13.37 -3.31
N LYS A 143 -6.17 -13.31 -4.59
CA LYS A 143 -4.77 -13.51 -4.99
C LYS A 143 -3.87 -12.42 -4.40
N LEU A 144 -4.32 -11.17 -4.40
CA LEU A 144 -3.57 -10.04 -3.86
C LEU A 144 -3.47 -10.09 -2.34
N LEU A 145 -4.59 -10.25 -1.61
CA LEU A 145 -4.56 -10.45 -0.16
C LEU A 145 -3.61 -11.61 0.21
N LEU A 146 -3.66 -12.72 -0.52
CA LEU A 146 -2.77 -13.85 -0.28
C LEU A 146 -1.30 -13.53 -0.59
N ARG A 147 -1.00 -12.76 -1.64
CA ARG A 147 0.36 -12.25 -1.92
C ARG A 147 0.84 -11.31 -0.81
N MET A 148 -0.02 -10.42 -0.34
CA MET A 148 0.28 -9.48 0.74
C MET A 148 0.49 -10.18 2.08
N CYS A 149 -0.37 -11.13 2.45
CA CYS A 149 -0.18 -11.97 3.64
C CYS A 149 1.16 -12.69 3.58
N ARG A 150 1.52 -13.29 2.43
CA ARG A 150 2.81 -13.95 2.24
C ARG A 150 4.02 -13.00 2.35
N ARG A 151 3.89 -11.75 1.92
CA ARG A 151 4.95 -10.73 2.04
C ARG A 151 5.04 -10.11 3.44
N ALA A 152 3.91 -9.89 4.10
CA ALA A 152 3.84 -9.26 5.42
C ALA A 152 4.18 -10.24 6.56
N LEU A 153 3.91 -11.53 6.36
CA LEU A 153 4.11 -12.61 7.32
C LEU A 153 4.75 -13.84 6.62
N PRO A 154 6.08 -13.85 6.46
CA PRO A 154 6.79 -15.04 5.98
C PRO A 154 6.57 -16.18 6.99
N GLY A 155 5.64 -17.10 6.70
CA GLY A 155 5.32 -18.26 7.56
C GLY A 155 3.83 -18.47 7.89
N SER A 156 2.94 -17.49 7.68
CA SER A 156 1.51 -17.67 7.99
C SER A 156 0.77 -18.39 6.87
N ARG A 157 0.76 -19.72 6.85
CA ARG A 157 -0.06 -20.50 5.88
C ARG A 157 -1.57 -20.53 6.22
N GLN A 158 -1.98 -20.12 7.42
CA GLN A 158 -3.29 -20.54 7.97
C GLN A 158 -4.34 -19.44 8.18
N MET A 159 -4.12 -18.19 7.75
CA MET A 159 -5.03 -17.09 8.11
C MET A 159 -6.31 -16.96 7.25
N TRP A 160 -6.62 -17.88 6.34
CA TRP A 160 -7.89 -17.83 5.60
C TRP A 160 -8.64 -19.17 5.66
N PRO A 161 -9.90 -19.21 6.15
CA PRO A 161 -10.74 -20.37 6.03
C PRO A 161 -10.96 -20.65 4.54
N GLN A 162 -10.55 -21.84 4.09
CA GLN A 162 -10.95 -22.36 2.79
C GLN A 162 -12.47 -22.27 2.74
N HIS A 163 -13.02 -21.39 1.90
CA HIS A 163 -14.42 -21.48 1.52
C HIS A 163 -14.58 -22.83 0.81
N ARG A 164 -14.96 -23.84 1.59
CA ARG A 164 -15.41 -25.12 1.09
C ARG A 164 -16.71 -24.78 0.34
N LYS A 165 -16.64 -24.78 -0.99
CA LYS A 165 -17.85 -24.89 -1.80
C LYS A 165 -18.50 -26.22 -1.41
N THR A 166 -19.56 -26.16 -0.61
CA THR A 166 -20.64 -27.14 -0.70
C THR A 166 -21.51 -26.72 -1.86
#